data_AF-A0A4R1YBN6-F1
#
_entry.id   AF-A0A4R1YBN6-F1
#
_cell.length_a   1.000
_cell.length_b   1.000
_cell.length_c   1.000
_cell.angle_alpha   90.00
_cell.angle_beta   90.00
_cell.angle_gamma   90.00
#
_symmetry.space_group_name_H-M   'P 1'
#
loop_
_entity.id
_entity.type
_entity.pdbx_description
1 polymer ?
#
loop_
_entity_poly.entity_id
_entity_poly.type
_entity_poly.pdbx_seq_one_letter_code
_entity_poly.pdbx_strand_id
1 'polypeptide(L)'
;MLIVKPGSNALSELEPIDEPLPAIGADEIEPRFRAVVGRGGERRGIRLERIYWDGLGRMSSAGKMSTADLVHYTASQMPEPGNLASLLRVLSFKWALRRLDTVEDASSMVNVNAIIQASPSPTILVTQEKKIQLFNDPFLTMLRQRLPLGDAAQLTKSLRFSIDTQIDEAIATLYRNRGKTLNTGFTIAVGSASMKGQINLALAPTHEKSMLIGYISRY
;
A
#
# COMPACT_ATOMS: atom_id res chain seq x y z
N MET A 1 -0.95 45.44 18.89
CA MET A 1 -0.77 44.86 17.55
C MET A 1 0.00 43.55 17.73
N LEU A 2 -0.72 42.42 17.73
CA LEU A 2 -0.13 41.09 17.94
C LEU A 2 0.46 40.61 16.61
N ILE A 3 1.78 40.38 16.59
CA ILE A 3 2.46 39.80 15.43
C ILE A 3 2.23 38.29 15.49
N VAL A 4 1.38 37.79 14.59
CA VAL A 4 1.15 36.37 14.36
C VAL A 4 2.40 35.81 13.66
N LYS A 5 3.06 34.82 14.28
CA LYS A 5 4.13 34.05 13.64
C LYS A 5 3.54 33.31 12.43
N PRO A 6 4.17 33.38 11.23
CA PRO A 6 3.71 32.59 10.09
C PRO A 6 3.85 31.11 10.42
N GLY A 7 2.79 30.35 10.15
CA GLY A 7 2.70 28.92 10.42
C GLY A 7 3.83 28.17 9.73
N SER A 8 4.42 27.22 10.46
CA SER A 8 5.37 26.25 9.94
C SER A 8 4.77 25.58 8.70
N ASN A 9 5.44 25.72 7.57
CA ASN A 9 5.02 25.16 6.30
C ASN A 9 5.37 23.67 6.33
N ALA A 10 4.49 22.83 6.88
CA ALA A 10 4.72 21.39 7.12
C ALA A 10 5.08 20.57 5.86
N LEU A 11 5.04 21.17 4.66
CA LEU A 11 5.48 20.57 3.40
C LEU A 11 6.99 20.74 3.13
N SER A 12 7.71 21.61 3.84
CA SER A 12 9.15 21.82 3.63
C SER A 12 10.06 20.85 4.38
N GLU A 13 9.49 19.96 5.21
CA GLU A 13 10.23 18.97 6.01
C GLU A 13 10.10 17.53 5.48
N LEU A 14 9.45 17.33 4.33
CA LEU A 14 9.43 16.03 3.68
C LEU A 14 10.77 15.81 2.98
N GLU A 15 11.65 15.01 3.60
CA GLU A 15 12.83 14.50 2.91
C GLU A 15 12.38 13.79 1.62
N PRO A 16 13.01 14.07 0.47
CA PRO A 16 12.66 13.41 -0.78
C PRO A 16 12.78 11.90 -0.58
N ILE A 17 11.73 11.17 -0.96
CA ILE A 17 11.81 9.73 -1.08
C ILE A 17 12.83 9.44 -2.19
N ASP A 18 13.93 8.76 -1.88
CA ASP A 18 14.98 8.33 -2.80
C ASP A 18 14.50 7.26 -3.81
N GLU A 19 13.21 7.26 -4.17
CA GLU A 19 12.69 6.37 -5.20
C GLU A 19 12.96 7.03 -6.57
N PRO A 20 13.81 6.44 -7.42
CA PRO A 20 14.10 7.01 -8.72
C PRO A 20 12.83 7.01 -9.58
N LEU A 21 12.59 8.12 -10.29
CA LEU A 21 11.51 8.18 -11.27
C LEU A 21 11.68 7.05 -12.29
N PRO A 22 10.57 6.46 -12.78
CA PRO A 22 10.63 5.44 -13.81
C PRO A 22 11.40 5.93 -15.04
N ALA A 23 12.36 5.14 -15.51
CA ALA A 23 13.02 5.40 -16.78
C ALA A 23 12.01 5.25 -17.93
N ILE A 24 12.00 6.21 -18.86
CA ILE A 24 11.09 6.21 -20.01
C ILE A 24 11.85 5.75 -21.25
N GLY A 25 11.44 4.61 -21.83
CA GLY A 25 11.98 4.11 -23.09
C GLY A 25 11.59 4.96 -24.30
N ALA A 26 12.45 5.01 -25.32
CA ALA A 26 12.14 5.73 -26.57
C ALA A 26 10.89 5.17 -27.30
N ASP A 27 10.60 3.86 -27.15
CA ASP A 27 9.42 3.23 -27.74
C ASP A 27 8.12 3.54 -26.96
N GLU A 28 8.24 4.04 -25.73
CA GLU A 28 7.10 4.43 -24.89
C GLU A 28 6.58 5.81 -25.26
N ILE A 29 7.47 6.72 -25.68
CA ILE A 29 7.10 8.08 -26.13
C ILE A 29 6.63 8.12 -27.59
N GLU A 30 6.94 7.10 -28.39
CA GLU A 30 6.58 7.09 -29.81
C GLU A 30 5.05 6.94 -29.99
N PRO A 31 4.36 7.92 -30.59
CA PRO A 31 2.92 7.83 -30.76
C PRO A 31 2.56 6.81 -31.87
N ARG A 32 1.75 5.80 -31.52
CA ARG A 32 1.31 4.75 -32.42
C ARG A 32 -0.06 5.09 -33.00
N PHE A 33 -0.15 5.09 -34.33
CA PHE A 33 -1.41 5.26 -35.03
C PHE A 33 -2.20 3.94 -35.07
N ARG A 34 -3.50 4.00 -34.75
CA ARG A 34 -4.44 2.89 -34.94
C ARG A 34 -5.71 3.41 -35.62
N ALA A 35 -6.16 2.69 -36.63
CA ALA A 35 -7.48 2.87 -37.20
C ALA A 35 -8.48 2.05 -36.38
N VAL A 36 -9.42 2.72 -35.74
CA VAL A 36 -10.44 2.10 -34.89
C VAL A 36 -11.78 2.16 -35.61
N VAL A 37 -12.41 1.00 -35.81
CA VAL A 37 -13.70 0.86 -36.49
C VAL A 37 -14.76 0.49 -35.47
N GLY A 38 -15.83 1.28 -35.41
CA GLY A 38 -16.96 1.04 -34.51
C GLY A 38 -17.97 0.06 -35.08
N ARG A 39 -18.89 -0.40 -34.23
CA ARG A 39 -19.99 -1.29 -34.65
C ARG A 39 -20.88 -0.67 -35.72
N GLY A 40 -20.99 0.67 -35.76
CA GLY A 40 -21.71 1.42 -36.79
C GLY A 40 -20.90 1.73 -38.06
N GLY A 41 -19.72 1.13 -38.24
CA GLY A 41 -18.86 1.37 -39.41
C GLY A 41 -18.05 2.67 -39.37
N GLU A 42 -18.29 3.55 -38.38
CA GLU A 42 -17.51 4.76 -38.20
C GLU A 42 -16.02 4.42 -37.94
N ARG A 43 -15.14 5.03 -38.73
CA ARG A 43 -13.69 4.82 -38.65
C ARG A 43 -12.99 6.07 -38.13
N ARG A 44 -12.21 5.90 -37.07
CA ARG A 44 -11.42 6.98 -36.45
C ARG A 44 -9.94 6.62 -36.46
N GLY A 45 -9.11 7.52 -36.99
CA GLY A 45 -7.66 7.43 -36.88
C GLY A 45 -7.20 8.08 -35.58
N ILE A 46 -6.58 7.30 -34.69
CA ILE A 46 -6.15 7.79 -33.37
C ILE A 46 -4.66 7.53 -33.21
N ARG A 47 -3.94 8.55 -32.73
CA ARG A 47 -2.50 8.47 -32.46
C ARG A 47 -2.28 8.68 -30.96
N LEU A 48 -1.77 7.66 -30.29
CA LEU A 48 -1.46 7.67 -28.84
C LEU A 48 -0.16 6.94 -28.58
N GLU A 49 0.56 7.38 -27.56
CA GLU A 49 1.73 6.71 -27.00
C GLU A 49 1.35 5.31 -26.49
N ARG A 50 2.34 4.40 -26.45
CA ARG A 50 2.11 2.98 -26.13
C ARG A 50 1.40 2.80 -24.78
N ILE A 51 1.83 3.53 -23.75
CA ILE A 51 1.30 3.42 -22.39
C ILE A 51 -0.21 3.69 -22.32
N TYR A 52 -0.71 4.63 -23.13
CA TYR A 52 -2.14 4.93 -23.17
C TYR A 52 -2.93 3.83 -23.88
N TRP A 53 -2.37 3.24 -24.95
CA TRP A 53 -2.98 2.07 -25.58
C TRP A 53 -3.04 0.87 -24.62
N ASP A 54 -2.00 0.65 -23.84
CA ASP A 54 -1.95 -0.43 -22.85
C ASP A 54 -2.97 -0.19 -21.72
N GLY A 55 -3.11 1.06 -21.24
CA GLY A 55 -4.13 1.46 -20.28
C GLY A 55 -5.55 1.23 -20.80
N LEU A 56 -5.86 1.65 -22.03
CA LEU A 56 -7.15 1.41 -22.68
C LEU A 56 -7.41 -0.10 -22.89
N GLY A 57 -6.39 -0.88 -23.23
CA GLY A 57 -6.48 -2.34 -23.38
C GLY A 57 -6.81 -3.06 -22.07
N ARG A 58 -6.20 -2.63 -20.96
CA ARG A 58 -6.53 -3.15 -19.62
C ARG A 58 -7.94 -2.74 -19.19
N MET A 59 -8.35 -1.50 -19.47
CA MET A 59 -9.72 -1.03 -19.21
C MET A 59 -10.76 -1.83 -19.99
N SER A 60 -10.50 -2.05 -21.28
CA SER A 60 -11.32 -2.89 -22.18
C SER A 60 -11.50 -4.30 -21.63
N SER A 61 -10.39 -4.94 -21.23
CA SER A 61 -10.40 -6.30 -20.67
C SER A 61 -11.18 -6.37 -19.36
N ALA A 62 -10.97 -5.42 -18.45
CA ALA A 62 -11.68 -5.38 -17.16
C ALA A 62 -13.18 -5.10 -17.33
N GLY A 63 -13.56 -4.25 -18.28
CA GLY A 63 -14.94 -3.87 -18.56
C GLY A 63 -15.70 -4.81 -19.50
N LYS A 64 -15.08 -5.89 -19.98
CA LYS A 64 -15.66 -6.82 -20.99
C LYS A 64 -16.22 -6.08 -22.21
N MET A 65 -15.56 -5.03 -22.66
CA MET A 65 -15.92 -4.24 -23.85
C MET A 65 -14.72 -4.09 -24.77
N SER A 66 -14.92 -3.89 -26.07
CA SER A 66 -13.78 -3.73 -26.99
C SER A 66 -13.12 -2.35 -26.83
N THR A 67 -11.83 -2.22 -27.19
CA THR A 67 -11.17 -0.91 -27.26
C THR A 67 -11.88 0.03 -28.25
N ALA A 68 -12.50 -0.51 -29.29
CA ALA A 68 -13.31 0.28 -30.22
C ALA A 68 -14.55 0.87 -29.54
N ASP A 69 -15.26 0.07 -28.75
CA ASP A 69 -16.43 0.54 -27.99
C ASP A 69 -16.02 1.66 -27.01
N LEU A 70 -14.87 1.54 -26.32
CA LEU A 70 -14.33 2.59 -25.46
C LEU A 70 -14.04 3.88 -26.20
N VAL A 71 -13.39 3.78 -27.37
CA VAL A 71 -13.07 4.94 -28.21
C VAL A 71 -14.33 5.67 -28.65
N HIS A 72 -15.33 4.94 -29.12
CA HIS A 72 -16.59 5.52 -29.59
C HIS A 72 -17.41 6.10 -28.45
N TYR A 73 -17.48 5.41 -27.32
CA TYR A 73 -18.09 5.96 -26.11
C TYR A 73 -17.40 7.27 -25.72
N THR A 74 -16.07 7.30 -25.68
CA THR A 74 -15.30 8.51 -25.34
C THR A 74 -15.55 9.65 -26.31
N ALA A 75 -15.62 9.35 -27.62
CA ALA A 75 -15.93 10.35 -28.64
C ALA A 75 -17.34 10.93 -28.47
N SER A 76 -18.32 10.13 -28.07
CA SER A 76 -19.70 10.60 -27.82
C SER A 76 -19.82 11.55 -26.62
N GLN A 77 -18.85 11.51 -25.70
CA GLN A 77 -18.82 12.35 -24.49
C GLN A 77 -17.96 13.61 -24.65
N MET A 78 -17.39 13.83 -25.83
CA MET A 78 -16.44 14.92 -26.08
C MET A 78 -17.18 16.25 -26.30
N PRO A 79 -16.93 17.31 -25.49
CA PRO A 79 -17.46 18.64 -25.76
C PRO A 79 -16.85 19.22 -27.03
N GLU A 80 -17.59 20.05 -27.77
CA GLU A 80 -17.03 20.81 -28.89
C GLU A 80 -16.48 22.17 -28.42
N PRO A 81 -15.28 22.60 -28.84
CA PRO A 81 -14.28 21.87 -29.66
C PRO A 81 -13.35 20.99 -28.79
N GLY A 82 -13.33 19.67 -29.04
CA GLY A 82 -12.60 18.70 -28.22
C GLY A 82 -11.53 17.90 -28.99
N ASN A 83 -10.52 17.41 -28.27
CA ASN A 83 -9.47 16.54 -28.81
C ASN A 83 -9.61 15.12 -28.25
N LEU A 84 -10.06 14.20 -29.10
CA LEU A 84 -10.30 12.80 -28.72
C LEU A 84 -9.03 12.10 -28.21
N ALA A 85 -7.86 12.38 -28.79
CA ALA A 85 -6.61 11.77 -28.33
C ALA A 85 -6.28 12.25 -26.91
N SER A 86 -6.40 13.55 -26.62
CA SER A 86 -6.22 14.07 -25.26
C SER A 86 -7.23 13.47 -24.28
N LEU A 87 -8.49 13.34 -24.67
CA LEU A 87 -9.52 12.74 -23.82
C LEU A 87 -9.26 11.26 -23.53
N LEU A 88 -8.74 10.50 -24.50
CA LEU A 88 -8.35 9.10 -24.32
C LEU A 88 -7.14 8.95 -23.39
N ARG A 89 -6.16 9.87 -23.45
CA ARG A 89 -5.06 9.92 -22.47
C ARG A 89 -5.60 10.11 -21.05
N VAL A 90 -6.45 11.13 -20.87
CA VAL A 90 -7.12 11.42 -19.58
C VAL A 90 -7.90 10.20 -19.09
N LEU A 91 -8.68 9.54 -19.96
CA LEU A 91 -9.47 8.37 -19.59
C LEU A 91 -8.59 7.23 -19.09
N SER A 92 -7.55 6.87 -19.86
CA SER A 92 -6.67 5.75 -19.49
C SER A 92 -5.91 6.04 -18.18
N PHE A 93 -5.44 7.28 -17.99
CA PHE A 93 -4.71 7.67 -16.79
C PHE A 93 -5.63 7.73 -15.57
N LYS A 94 -6.82 8.32 -15.70
CA LYS A 94 -7.84 8.34 -14.64
C LYS A 94 -8.25 6.93 -14.22
N TRP A 95 -8.36 6.01 -15.16
CA TRP A 95 -8.65 4.61 -14.86
C TRP A 95 -7.50 3.93 -14.11
N ALA A 96 -6.25 4.20 -14.49
CA ALA A 96 -5.07 3.69 -13.80
C ALA A 96 -4.98 4.21 -12.35
N LEU A 97 -5.16 5.52 -12.15
CA LEU A 97 -5.18 6.15 -10.82
C LEU A 97 -6.26 5.54 -9.92
N ARG A 98 -7.49 5.39 -10.42
CA ARG A 98 -8.57 4.74 -9.64
C ARG A 98 -8.24 3.33 -9.19
N ARG A 99 -7.48 2.58 -9.99
CA ARG A 99 -7.04 1.23 -9.62
C ARG A 99 -5.93 1.26 -8.59
N LEU A 100 -5.02 2.24 -8.67
CA LEU A 100 -4.05 2.49 -7.62
C LEU A 100 -4.77 2.79 -6.31
N ASP A 101 -5.72 3.73 -6.31
CA ASP A 101 -6.55 4.07 -5.13
C ASP A 101 -7.22 2.82 -4.54
N THR A 102 -7.74 1.92 -5.38
CA THR A 102 -8.39 0.67 -4.92
C THR A 102 -7.41 -0.28 -4.24
N VAL A 103 -6.18 -0.38 -4.74
CA VAL A 103 -5.12 -1.24 -4.16
C VAL A 103 -4.56 -0.62 -2.87
N GLU A 104 -4.38 0.70 -2.84
CA GLU A 104 -3.95 1.44 -1.67
C GLU A 104 -5.00 1.35 -0.55
N ASP A 105 -6.29 1.50 -0.87
CA ASP A 105 -7.39 1.31 0.09
C ASP A 105 -7.41 -0.11 0.67
N ALA A 106 -7.27 -1.13 -0.18
CA ALA A 106 -7.18 -2.53 0.24
C ALA A 106 -5.96 -2.81 1.14
N SER A 107 -4.90 -2.01 1.02
CA SER A 107 -3.67 -2.08 1.82
C SER A 107 -3.57 -0.92 2.83
N SER A 108 -4.69 -0.32 3.21
CA SER A 108 -4.73 0.77 4.16
C SER A 108 -4.46 0.29 5.59
N MET A 109 -3.98 1.20 6.44
CA MET A 109 -3.80 0.93 7.87
C MET A 109 -5.11 0.55 8.58
N VAL A 110 -6.26 1.01 8.09
CA VAL A 110 -7.58 0.64 8.60
C VAL A 110 -7.83 -0.86 8.38
N ASN A 111 -7.56 -1.36 7.17
CA ASN A 111 -7.71 -2.78 6.84
C ASN A 111 -6.67 -3.65 7.56
N VAL A 112 -5.42 -3.19 7.70
CA VAL A 112 -4.40 -3.88 8.51
C VAL A 112 -4.85 -4.00 9.97
N ASN A 113 -5.42 -2.92 10.55
CA ASN A 113 -5.96 -2.99 11.90
C ASN A 113 -7.11 -4.00 12.01
N ALA A 114 -8.04 -4.04 11.04
CA ALA A 114 -9.10 -5.03 11.02
C ALA A 114 -8.57 -6.48 11.02
N ILE A 115 -7.51 -6.76 10.24
CA ILE A 115 -6.84 -8.07 10.22
C ILE A 115 -6.26 -8.41 11.60
N ILE A 116 -5.61 -7.46 12.26
CA ILE A 116 -5.01 -7.67 13.58
C ILE A 116 -6.06 -7.93 14.64
N GLN A 117 -7.13 -7.12 14.69
CA GLN A 117 -8.21 -7.28 15.64
C GLN A 117 -9.00 -8.58 15.42
N ALA A 118 -9.14 -9.04 14.17
CA ALA A 118 -9.80 -10.29 13.83
C ALA A 118 -8.97 -11.54 14.19
N SER A 119 -7.67 -11.39 14.49
CA SER A 119 -6.80 -12.52 14.80
C SER A 119 -7.13 -13.14 16.16
N PRO A 120 -7.31 -14.48 16.25
CA PRO A 120 -7.60 -15.15 17.53
C PRO A 120 -6.36 -15.32 18.41
N SER A 121 -5.15 -15.23 17.84
CA SER A 121 -3.89 -15.34 18.60
C SER A 121 -3.37 -13.96 19.02
N PRO A 122 -2.52 -13.85 20.05
CA PRO A 122 -1.79 -12.62 20.36
C PRO A 122 -1.04 -12.11 19.12
N THR A 123 -1.45 -10.95 18.61
CA THR A 123 -0.99 -10.43 17.33
C THR A 123 -0.61 -8.96 17.45
N ILE A 124 0.49 -8.59 16.80
CA ILE A 124 1.05 -7.24 16.80
C ILE A 124 1.44 -6.80 15.38
N LEU A 125 1.43 -5.49 15.15
CA LEU A 125 2.09 -4.86 14.01
C LEU A 125 3.37 -4.18 14.48
N VAL A 126 4.48 -4.48 13.83
CA VAL A 126 5.80 -3.94 14.17
C VAL A 126 6.34 -3.14 12.99
N THR A 127 6.77 -1.91 13.26
CA THR A 127 7.42 -1.05 12.26
C THR A 127 8.87 -1.44 12.04
N GLN A 128 9.50 -0.91 10.99
CA GLN A 128 10.92 -1.10 10.74
C GLN A 128 11.79 -0.64 11.93
N GLU A 129 11.36 0.40 12.64
CA GLU A 129 12.01 0.94 13.85
C GLU A 129 11.73 0.14 15.14
N LYS A 130 11.24 -1.11 15.02
CA LYS A 130 10.93 -2.02 16.14
C LYS A 130 9.82 -1.51 17.07
N LYS A 131 8.97 -0.58 16.63
CA LYS A 131 7.84 -0.08 17.42
C LYS A 131 6.61 -0.95 17.17
N ILE A 132 5.93 -1.34 18.24
CA ILE A 132 4.59 -1.94 18.12
C ILE A 132 3.60 -0.81 17.82
N GLN A 133 3.03 -0.81 16.62
CA GLN A 133 2.09 0.21 16.18
C GLN A 133 0.64 -0.18 16.44
N LEU A 134 0.31 -1.47 16.29
CA LEU A 134 -1.01 -2.03 16.55
C LEU A 134 -0.88 -3.36 17.29
N PHE A 135 -1.92 -3.74 18.04
CA PHE A 135 -2.02 -5.02 18.72
C PHE A 135 -3.49 -5.35 19.01
N ASN A 136 -3.79 -6.62 19.31
CA ASN A 136 -5.14 -7.07 19.64
C ASN A 136 -5.33 -7.42 21.13
N ASP A 137 -6.58 -7.68 21.53
CA ASP A 137 -6.94 -8.04 22.90
C ASP A 137 -6.29 -9.33 23.42
N PRO A 138 -6.15 -10.41 22.61
CA PRO A 138 -5.34 -11.58 22.99
C PRO A 138 -3.91 -11.22 23.40
N PHE A 139 -3.26 -10.26 22.72
CA PHE A 139 -1.93 -9.78 23.09
C PHE A 139 -1.93 -9.08 24.45
N LEU A 140 -2.89 -8.19 24.71
CA LEU A 140 -3.01 -7.57 26.03
C LEU A 140 -3.27 -8.59 27.14
N THR A 141 -4.13 -9.57 26.88
CA THR A 141 -4.47 -10.64 27.82
C THR A 141 -3.25 -11.48 28.16
N MET A 142 -2.48 -11.88 27.14
CA MET A 142 -1.21 -12.57 27.31
C MET A 142 -0.27 -11.77 28.21
N LEU A 143 -0.10 -10.47 27.94
CA LEU A 143 0.82 -9.65 28.71
C LEU A 143 0.39 -9.56 30.18
N ARG A 144 -0.90 -9.36 30.47
CA ARG A 144 -1.43 -9.30 31.85
C ARG A 144 -1.25 -10.60 32.63
N GLN A 145 -1.28 -11.74 31.94
CA GLN A 145 -1.07 -13.05 32.56
C GLN A 145 0.40 -13.33 32.88
N ARG A 146 1.32 -12.81 32.06
CA ARG A 146 2.75 -13.14 32.13
C ARG A 146 3.60 -12.07 32.81
N LEU A 147 3.13 -10.83 32.85
CA LEU A 147 3.87 -9.68 33.37
C LEU A 147 3.05 -8.97 34.46
N PRO A 148 3.70 -8.48 35.53
CA PRO A 148 3.05 -7.71 36.59
C PRO A 148 2.69 -6.32 36.07
N LEU A 149 1.55 -6.22 35.38
CA LEU A 149 1.07 -4.99 34.77
C LEU A 149 0.06 -4.29 35.68
N GLY A 150 0.39 -3.07 36.10
CA GLY A 150 -0.52 -2.22 36.86
C GLY A 150 -1.58 -1.54 35.97
N ASP A 151 -1.14 -0.68 35.04
CA ASP A 151 -2.02 0.11 34.18
C ASP A 151 -1.71 -0.12 32.68
N ALA A 152 -2.76 -0.24 31.86
CA ALA A 152 -2.66 -0.39 30.42
C ALA A 152 -1.96 0.81 29.75
N ALA A 153 -2.06 2.01 30.32
CA ALA A 153 -1.37 3.20 29.83
C ALA A 153 0.16 3.17 30.04
N GLN A 154 0.65 2.40 31.01
CA GLN A 154 2.09 2.21 31.24
C GLN A 154 2.71 1.17 30.29
N LEU A 155 1.87 0.30 29.73
CA LEU A 155 2.26 -0.77 28.80
C LEU A 155 2.94 -0.18 27.56
N THR A 156 2.37 0.86 26.96
CA THR A 156 2.91 1.46 25.72
C THR A 156 4.22 2.22 25.93
N LYS A 157 4.49 2.71 27.16
CA LYS A 157 5.70 3.49 27.46
C LYS A 157 6.88 2.67 27.97
N SER A 158 6.62 1.54 28.63
CA SER A 158 7.65 0.74 29.30
C SER A 158 7.94 -0.61 28.64
N LEU A 159 7.09 -1.03 27.71
CA LEU A 159 7.25 -2.29 27.00
C LEU A 159 8.37 -2.19 25.96
N ARG A 160 9.39 -3.01 26.15
CA ARG A 160 10.47 -3.22 25.18
C ARG A 160 10.21 -4.54 24.47
N PHE A 161 10.02 -4.47 23.16
CA PHE A 161 9.85 -5.62 22.29
C PHE A 161 11.12 -5.81 21.46
N SER A 162 11.60 -7.05 21.38
CA SER A 162 12.69 -7.43 20.48
C SER A 162 12.41 -8.79 19.87
N ILE A 163 12.84 -8.98 18.64
CA ILE A 163 12.88 -10.28 17.95
C ILE A 163 14.35 -10.68 17.75
N ASP A 164 14.60 -11.99 17.69
CA ASP A 164 15.95 -12.52 17.55
C ASP A 164 16.53 -12.22 16.16
N THR A 165 15.70 -12.27 15.11
CA THR A 165 16.07 -11.82 13.76
C THR A 165 16.04 -10.30 13.64
N GLN A 166 16.98 -9.67 12.93
CA GLN A 166 16.91 -8.24 12.66
C GLN A 166 15.70 -7.90 11.77
N ILE A 167 15.01 -6.78 12.04
CA ILE A 167 13.78 -6.41 11.31
C ILE A 167 14.06 -6.27 9.80
N ASP A 168 15.16 -5.62 9.41
CA ASP A 168 15.51 -5.43 8.00
C ASP A 168 15.77 -6.77 7.29
N GLU A 169 16.43 -7.71 7.98
CA GLU A 169 16.68 -9.06 7.47
C GLU A 169 15.36 -9.86 7.35
N ALA A 170 14.46 -9.74 8.32
CA ALA A 170 13.14 -10.37 8.29
C ALA A 170 12.32 -9.83 7.11
N ILE A 171 12.28 -8.51 6.93
CA ILE A 171 11.61 -7.85 5.81
C ILE A 171 12.19 -8.32 4.47
N ALA A 172 13.52 -8.26 4.31
CA ALA A 172 14.19 -8.72 3.08
C ALA A 172 13.93 -10.20 2.78
N THR A 173 13.94 -11.05 3.80
CA THR A 173 13.67 -12.48 3.67
C THR A 173 12.24 -12.75 3.24
N LEU A 174 11.26 -12.04 3.81
CA LEU A 174 9.86 -12.19 3.43
C LEU A 174 9.55 -11.57 2.05
N TYR A 175 10.26 -10.52 1.64
CA TYR A 175 10.16 -10.00 0.27
C TYR A 175 10.68 -10.98 -0.77
N ARG A 176 11.78 -11.70 -0.47
CA ARG A 176 12.29 -12.78 -1.33
C ARG A 176 11.35 -13.99 -1.36
N ASN A 177 10.66 -14.26 -0.26
CA ASN A 177 9.78 -15.42 -0.08
C ASN A 177 8.32 -15.00 0.10
N ARG A 178 7.76 -14.26 -0.86
CA ARG A 178 6.38 -13.73 -0.77
C ARG A 178 5.36 -14.84 -0.48
N GLY A 179 4.43 -14.55 0.42
CA GLY A 179 3.39 -15.50 0.84
C GLY A 179 3.85 -16.54 1.87
N LYS A 180 5.06 -16.42 2.42
CA LYS A 180 5.57 -17.26 3.52
C LYS A 180 5.63 -16.47 4.83
N THR A 181 5.77 -17.20 5.93
CA THR A 181 6.03 -16.66 7.27
C THR A 181 7.46 -16.96 7.69
N LEU A 182 8.02 -16.11 8.56
CA LEU A 182 9.31 -16.33 9.20
C LEU A 182 9.10 -16.61 10.69
N ASN A 183 9.51 -17.79 11.15
CA ASN A 183 9.48 -18.12 12.57
C ASN A 183 10.78 -17.64 13.25
N THR A 184 10.66 -16.91 14.35
CA THR A 184 11.79 -16.44 15.16
C THR A 184 11.40 -16.37 16.64
N GLY A 185 12.39 -16.35 17.52
CA GLY A 185 12.15 -16.00 18.92
C GLY A 185 11.86 -14.51 19.10
N PHE A 186 11.19 -14.19 20.21
CA PHE A 186 10.98 -12.82 20.66
C PHE A 186 11.22 -12.71 22.17
N THR A 187 11.49 -11.49 22.63
CA THR A 187 11.54 -11.11 24.03
C THR A 187 10.66 -9.87 24.24
N ILE A 188 9.85 -9.89 25.29
CA ILE A 188 9.12 -8.73 25.80
C ILE A 188 9.61 -8.44 27.21
N ALA A 189 9.98 -7.19 27.49
CA ALA A 189 10.41 -6.76 28.81
C ALA A 189 9.59 -5.56 29.28
N VAL A 190 9.18 -5.58 30.55
CA VAL A 190 8.51 -4.49 31.25
C VAL A 190 9.14 -4.34 32.64
N GLY A 191 9.82 -3.21 32.88
CA GLY A 191 10.59 -3.01 34.11
C GLY A 191 11.67 -4.10 34.29
N SER A 192 11.59 -4.85 35.38
CA SER A 192 12.47 -5.99 35.70
C SER A 192 11.93 -7.34 35.23
N ALA A 193 10.66 -7.41 34.80
CA ALA A 193 10.05 -8.63 34.30
C ALA A 193 10.28 -8.77 32.80
N SER A 194 10.52 -10.00 32.34
CA SER A 194 10.60 -10.31 30.92
C SER A 194 10.01 -11.67 30.62
N MET A 195 9.54 -11.83 29.38
CA MET A 195 9.06 -13.09 28.83
C MET A 195 9.70 -13.31 27.47
N LYS A 196 9.90 -14.58 27.13
CA LYS A 196 10.40 -15.01 25.83
C LYS A 196 9.43 -15.99 25.20
N GLY A 197 9.44 -16.04 23.88
CA GLY A 197 8.55 -16.95 23.16
C GLY A 197 8.93 -17.08 21.70
N GLN A 198 8.00 -17.60 20.90
CA GLN A 198 8.14 -17.76 19.46
C GLN A 198 7.07 -16.97 18.73
N ILE A 199 7.45 -16.29 17.66
CA ILE A 199 6.59 -15.46 16.83
C ILE A 199 6.74 -15.84 15.36
N ASN A 200 5.61 -15.86 14.64
CA ASN A 200 5.58 -16.00 13.20
C ASN A 200 5.36 -14.61 12.58
N LEU A 201 6.34 -14.15 11.79
CA LEU A 201 6.31 -12.86 11.12
C LEU A 201 5.83 -13.02 9.68
N ALA A 202 5.00 -12.09 9.22
CA ALA A 202 4.58 -11.95 7.84
C ALA A 202 4.66 -10.47 7.42
N LEU A 203 4.81 -10.19 6.13
CA LEU A 203 4.70 -8.82 5.62
C LEU A 203 3.29 -8.30 5.86
N ALA A 204 3.18 -7.11 6.45
CA ALA A 204 1.92 -6.42 6.56
C ALA A 204 1.49 -5.92 5.17
N PRO A 205 0.20 -6.05 4.79
CA PRO A 205 -0.31 -5.53 3.53
C PRO A 205 -0.51 -4.01 3.61
N THR A 206 0.59 -3.25 3.55
CA THR A 206 0.62 -1.78 3.65
C THR A 206 1.34 -1.19 2.44
N HIS A 207 0.83 -0.06 1.93
CA HIS A 207 1.48 0.71 0.86
C HIS A 207 2.33 1.89 1.37
N GLU A 208 2.13 2.33 2.61
CA GLU A 208 2.83 3.50 3.17
C GLU A 208 4.27 3.18 3.61
N LYS A 209 4.42 2.14 4.44
CA LYS A 209 5.71 1.72 5.03
C LYS A 209 5.79 0.21 5.14
N SER A 210 7.00 -0.33 4.99
CA SER A 210 7.26 -1.75 5.24
C SER A 210 7.09 -2.06 6.73
N MET A 211 6.19 -3.00 7.05
CA MET A 211 5.89 -3.42 8.41
C MET A 211 5.70 -4.93 8.47
N LEU A 212 5.75 -5.47 9.69
CA LEU A 212 5.57 -6.90 9.94
C LEU A 212 4.36 -7.14 10.84
N ILE A 213 3.49 -8.07 10.45
CA ILE A 213 2.51 -8.65 11.37
C ILE A 213 3.19 -9.82 12.07
N GLY A 214 3.18 -9.80 13.40
CA GLY A 214 3.71 -10.85 14.23
C GLY A 214 2.60 -11.60 14.96
N TYR A 215 2.49 -12.91 14.68
CA TYR A 215 1.58 -13.82 15.36
C TYR A 215 2.35 -14.63 16.39
N ILE A 216 2.11 -14.38 17.66
CA ILE A 216 2.81 -15.08 18.74
C ILE A 216 2.21 -16.49 18.87
N SER A 217 3.09 -17.48 18.79
CA SER A 217 2.72 -18.90 18.71
C SER A 217 2.99 -19.68 20.01
N ARG A 218 3.99 -19.26 20.80
CA ARG A 218 4.37 -19.88 22.08
C ARG A 218 4.93 -18.84 23.03
N TYR A 219 4.56 -18.91 24.32
CA TYR A 219 4.93 -17.95 25.38
C TYR A 219 4.53 -18.42 26.79
#